data_AF-A0A7J3NTP9-F1
#
_entry.id   AF-A0A7J3NTP9-F1
#
_cell.length_a   1.000
_cell.length_b   1.000
_cell.length_c   1.000
_cell.angle_alpha   90.00
_cell.angle_beta   90.00
_cell.angle_gamma   90.00
#
_symmetry.space_group_name_H-M   'P 1'
#
loop_
_entity.id
_entity.type
_entity.pdbx_description
1 polymer ?
#
loop_
_entity_poly.entity_id
_entity_poly.type
_entity_poly.pdbx_seq_one_letter_code
_entity_poly.pdbx_strand_id
1 'polypeptide(L)'
;MELIYICRRCRTAYSPEDYLKSHFCPNCGTLLIRGYGYKIPNEEHQIEGLIKEFFPYPNFRPSQIEAIKFAYHIFSNAKIGLLSSPCGTGKSISALTAYFAAKKQNPNIGRLLILTRTKNQLDIYSRELKNIKEKCGADFTVSIFKSKREMCPKVTENAKLKEVSYRDFLQYCKGLKEGVFGASCEYFERTYNGRDLSWTAKKVITQIRRLGPLLPDETYNICYDEGLCPYEVTKALTRHADIIIGNYNYVLVDAIRGSILGKAGIRLREVNCVFDEAHSLPYYAADLLSNELSTRSVRRAYKEAEKFNVENIDFLQALYEVMINLGKKTYRMYGLDTEHVIETTELLEAIAHKLNISQKDVVKIAEELAYAGEVIRQKRVEDGRPPVS
;
A
#
# COMPACT_ATOMS: atom_id res chain seq x y z
N MET A 1 -7.54 -18.67 -47.39
CA MET A 1 -8.79 -18.24 -46.72
C MET A 1 -9.29 -19.41 -45.90
N GLU A 2 -9.58 -19.20 -44.62
CA GLU A 2 -10.13 -20.22 -43.72
C GLU A 2 -11.64 -20.01 -43.55
N LEU A 3 -12.29 -21.07 -43.05
CA LEU A 3 -13.70 -21.04 -42.68
C LEU A 3 -13.89 -20.09 -41.49
N ILE A 4 -14.79 -19.11 -41.62
CA ILE A 4 -15.15 -18.18 -40.54
C ILE A 4 -16.66 -18.06 -40.42
N TYR A 5 -17.13 -17.53 -39.29
CA TYR A 5 -18.54 -17.29 -39.03
C TYR A 5 -18.78 -15.81 -38.77
N ILE A 6 -19.69 -15.18 -39.50
CA ILE A 6 -19.89 -13.73 -39.50
C ILE A 6 -21.27 -13.41 -38.94
N CYS A 7 -21.35 -12.45 -38.03
CA CYS A 7 -22.62 -11.89 -37.62
C CYS A 7 -23.15 -10.93 -38.70
N ARG A 8 -24.33 -11.17 -39.27
CA ARG A 8 -24.91 -10.25 -40.27
C ARG A 8 -25.23 -8.85 -39.72
N ARG A 9 -25.46 -8.74 -38.41
CA ARG A 9 -25.87 -7.49 -37.77
C ARG A 9 -24.68 -6.60 -37.41
N CYS A 10 -23.72 -7.12 -36.63
CA CYS A 10 -22.56 -6.33 -36.20
C CYS A 10 -21.30 -6.55 -37.05
N ARG A 11 -21.36 -7.44 -38.05
CA ARG A 11 -20.26 -7.79 -38.97
C ARG A 11 -18.99 -8.36 -38.33
N THR A 12 -19.02 -8.65 -37.03
CA THR A 12 -17.93 -9.35 -36.33
C THR A 12 -17.77 -10.75 -36.89
N ALA A 13 -16.52 -11.15 -37.11
CA ALA A 13 -16.15 -12.48 -37.57
C ALA A 13 -15.65 -13.31 -36.38
N TYR A 14 -15.97 -14.60 -36.40
CA TYR A 14 -15.73 -15.58 -35.34
C TYR A 14 -15.06 -16.82 -35.92
N SER A 15 -14.23 -17.50 -35.12
CA SER A 15 -13.59 -18.74 -35.55
C SER A 15 -14.60 -19.90 -35.60
N PRO A 16 -14.26 -21.03 -36.26
CA PRO A 16 -15.06 -22.25 -36.13
C PRO A 16 -15.21 -22.75 -34.70
N GLU A 17 -14.21 -22.56 -33.83
CA GLU A 17 -14.32 -22.93 -32.42
C GLU A 17 -15.33 -22.05 -31.66
N ASP A 18 -15.35 -20.74 -31.94
CA ASP A 18 -16.34 -19.81 -31.36
C ASP A 18 -17.77 -20.20 -31.75
N TYR A 19 -17.97 -20.60 -33.01
CA TYR A 19 -19.29 -21.04 -33.51
C TYR A 19 -19.77 -22.33 -32.85
N LEU A 20 -18.86 -23.24 -32.47
CA LEU A 20 -19.20 -24.45 -31.72
C LEU A 20 -19.61 -24.15 -30.28
N LYS A 21 -19.06 -23.08 -29.68
CA LYS A 21 -19.47 -22.61 -28.34
C LYS A 21 -20.84 -21.93 -28.36
N SER A 22 -21.16 -21.18 -29.41
CA SER A 22 -22.48 -20.56 -29.62
C SER A 22 -22.73 -20.27 -31.09
N HIS A 23 -23.88 -20.73 -31.61
CA HIS A 23 -24.33 -20.39 -32.96
C HIS A 23 -24.83 -18.93 -33.09
N PHE A 24 -24.99 -18.22 -31.97
CA PHE A 24 -25.43 -16.83 -31.92
C PHE A 24 -24.29 -15.89 -31.53
N CYS A 25 -24.23 -14.74 -32.19
CA CYS A 25 -23.27 -13.68 -31.93
C CYS A 25 -23.34 -13.19 -30.47
N PRO A 26 -22.26 -13.31 -29.68
CA PRO A 26 -22.23 -12.86 -28.28
C PRO A 26 -22.60 -11.38 -28.09
N ASN A 27 -22.27 -10.53 -29.05
CA ASN A 27 -22.51 -9.09 -28.96
C ASN A 27 -23.97 -8.67 -29.21
N CYS A 28 -24.75 -9.44 -29.98
CA CYS A 28 -26.07 -8.97 -30.43
C CYS A 28 -27.13 -10.06 -30.63
N GLY A 29 -26.84 -11.31 -30.27
CA GLY A 29 -27.77 -12.44 -30.33
C GLY A 29 -28.16 -12.88 -31.74
N THR A 30 -27.57 -12.32 -32.80
CA THR A 30 -27.90 -12.69 -34.19
C THR A 30 -27.20 -13.98 -34.59
N LEU A 31 -27.91 -14.87 -35.30
CA LEU A 31 -27.36 -16.13 -35.81
C LEU A 31 -26.13 -15.86 -36.69
N LEU A 32 -25.04 -16.58 -36.40
CA LEU A 32 -23.81 -16.50 -37.16
C LEU A 32 -23.94 -17.24 -38.49
N ILE A 33 -23.42 -16.66 -39.57
CA ILE A 33 -23.44 -17.26 -40.91
C ILE A 33 -22.05 -17.67 -41.36
N ARG A 34 -21.98 -18.78 -42.09
CA ARG A 34 -20.74 -19.28 -42.68
C ARG A 34 -20.19 -18.30 -43.74
N GLY A 35 -18.88 -18.06 -43.70
CA GLY A 35 -18.14 -17.26 -44.68
C GLY A 35 -16.70 -17.77 -44.86
N TYR A 36 -15.96 -17.12 -45.75
CA TYR A 36 -14.54 -17.36 -45.97
C TYR A 36 -13.77 -16.05 -45.81
N GLY A 37 -12.68 -16.08 -45.04
CA GLY A 37 -11.89 -14.89 -44.76
C GLY A 37 -10.44 -15.22 -44.42
N TYR A 38 -9.68 -14.19 -44.05
CA TYR A 38 -8.36 -14.39 -43.44
C TYR A 38 -8.53 -15.02 -42.06
N LYS A 39 -7.55 -15.83 -41.67
CA LYS A 39 -7.52 -16.48 -40.34
C LYS A 39 -7.71 -15.42 -39.27
N ILE A 40 -8.84 -15.48 -38.59
CA ILE A 40 -9.06 -14.67 -37.39
C ILE A 40 -8.06 -15.22 -36.40
N PRO A 41 -7.10 -14.42 -35.92
CA PRO A 41 -6.17 -14.90 -34.92
C PRO A 41 -7.02 -15.38 -33.73
N ASN A 42 -6.90 -16.65 -33.40
CA ASN A 42 -7.57 -17.17 -32.22
C ASN A 42 -7.00 -16.39 -31.03
N GLU A 43 -7.85 -15.61 -30.38
CA GLU A 43 -7.47 -14.70 -29.29
C GLU A 43 -6.68 -15.47 -28.22
N GLU A 44 -7.07 -16.73 -27.97
CA GLU A 44 -6.34 -17.62 -27.06
C GLU A 44 -4.90 -17.90 -27.50
N HIS A 45 -4.66 -18.11 -28.79
CA HIS A 45 -3.33 -18.42 -29.31
C HIS A 45 -2.41 -17.20 -29.27
N GLN A 46 -2.95 -16.00 -29.50
CA GLN A 46 -2.22 -14.74 -29.33
C GLN A 46 -1.86 -14.48 -27.87
N ILE A 47 -2.82 -14.69 -26.96
CA ILE A 47 -2.60 -14.54 -25.51
C ILE A 47 -1.51 -15.52 -25.04
N GLU A 48 -1.56 -16.79 -25.44
CA GLU A 48 -0.54 -17.77 -25.05
C GLU A 48 0.86 -17.43 -25.57
N GLY A 49 0.97 -16.83 -26.77
CA GLY A 49 2.23 -16.31 -27.28
C GLY A 49 2.81 -15.21 -26.39
N LEU A 50 2.00 -14.22 -26.02
CA LEU A 50 2.39 -13.14 -25.12
C LEU A 50 2.74 -13.64 -23.71
N ILE A 51 1.98 -14.61 -23.20
CA ILE A 51 2.27 -15.22 -21.89
C ILE A 51 3.66 -15.86 -21.92
N LYS A 52 3.99 -16.64 -22.98
CA LYS A 52 5.31 -17.27 -23.13
C LYS A 52 6.43 -16.25 -23.28
N GLU A 53 6.20 -15.10 -23.91
CA GLU A 53 7.18 -14.00 -24.03
C GLU A 53 7.60 -13.47 -22.65
N PHE A 54 6.67 -13.34 -21.70
CA PHE A 54 6.92 -12.74 -20.38
C PHE A 54 6.99 -13.74 -19.21
N PHE A 55 6.95 -15.05 -19.48
CA PHE A 55 7.05 -16.07 -18.45
C PHE A 55 8.49 -16.57 -18.30
N PRO A 56 9.18 -16.33 -17.17
CA PRO A 56 10.63 -16.54 -17.03
C PRO A 56 11.02 -17.97 -16.64
N TYR A 57 10.10 -18.93 -16.75
CA TYR A 57 10.31 -20.32 -16.37
C TYR A 57 10.00 -21.25 -17.54
N PRO A 58 10.67 -22.42 -17.61
CA PRO A 58 10.51 -23.32 -18.76
C PRO A 58 9.12 -23.95 -18.85
N ASN A 59 8.44 -24.17 -17.72
CA ASN A 59 7.16 -24.88 -17.65
C ASN A 59 6.20 -24.19 -16.68
N PHE A 60 4.90 -24.26 -17.00
CA PHE A 60 3.82 -23.83 -16.12
C PHE A 60 3.52 -24.87 -15.04
N ARG A 61 3.15 -24.41 -13.86
CA ARG A 61 2.54 -25.27 -12.82
C ARG A 61 1.08 -25.59 -13.19
N PRO A 62 0.48 -26.64 -12.60
CA PRO A 62 -0.94 -26.93 -12.79
C PRO A 62 -1.82 -25.70 -12.51
N SER A 63 -2.77 -25.44 -13.40
CA SER A 63 -3.71 -24.30 -13.32
C SER A 63 -3.09 -22.89 -13.42
N GLN A 64 -1.78 -22.79 -13.67
CA GLN A 64 -1.08 -21.50 -13.66
C GLN A 64 -1.39 -20.67 -14.90
N ILE A 65 -1.57 -21.31 -16.06
CA ILE A 65 -1.87 -20.61 -17.31
C ILE A 65 -3.29 -20.02 -17.28
N GLU A 66 -4.23 -20.71 -16.65
CA GLU A 66 -5.60 -20.27 -16.43
C GLU A 66 -5.63 -19.06 -15.49
N ALA A 67 -4.82 -19.08 -14.43
CA ALA A 67 -4.65 -17.93 -13.54
C ALA A 67 -4.07 -16.70 -14.28
N ILE A 68 -3.10 -16.92 -15.17
CA ILE A 68 -2.52 -15.85 -16.00
C ILE A 68 -3.57 -15.30 -16.98
N LYS A 69 -4.28 -16.17 -17.72
CA LYS A 69 -5.34 -15.78 -18.65
C LYS A 69 -6.45 -14.99 -17.93
N PHE A 70 -6.87 -15.46 -16.75
CA PHE A 70 -7.83 -14.75 -15.90
C PHE A 70 -7.34 -13.33 -15.57
N ALA A 71 -6.13 -13.19 -15.01
CA ALA A 71 -5.58 -11.88 -14.66
C ALA A 71 -5.39 -10.97 -15.89
N TYR A 72 -5.00 -11.54 -17.03
CA TYR A 72 -4.84 -10.83 -18.29
C TYR A 72 -6.17 -10.19 -18.73
N HIS A 73 -7.27 -10.95 -18.68
CA HIS A 73 -8.59 -10.42 -19.03
C HIS A 73 -9.07 -9.35 -18.04
N ILE A 74 -8.72 -9.47 -16.76
CA ILE A 74 -9.03 -8.44 -15.76
C ILE A 74 -8.31 -7.11 -16.09
N PHE A 75 -7.00 -7.16 -16.35
CA PHE A 75 -6.22 -5.97 -16.73
C PHE A 75 -6.68 -5.37 -18.06
N SER A 76 -6.95 -6.20 -19.06
CA SER A 76 -7.33 -5.75 -20.40
C SER A 76 -8.70 -5.10 -20.45
N ASN A 77 -9.63 -5.53 -19.58
CA ASN A 77 -11.02 -5.08 -19.58
C ASN A 77 -11.37 -4.12 -18.43
N ALA A 78 -10.38 -3.69 -17.63
CA ALA A 78 -10.58 -2.83 -16.46
C ALA A 78 -11.66 -3.34 -15.49
N LYS A 79 -11.61 -4.65 -15.16
CA LYS A 79 -12.57 -5.31 -14.28
C LYS A 79 -12.01 -5.52 -12.87
N ILE A 80 -12.87 -5.95 -11.96
CA ILE A 80 -12.48 -6.49 -10.65
C ILE A 80 -12.54 -8.02 -10.74
N GLY A 81 -11.48 -8.69 -10.30
CA GLY A 81 -11.39 -10.15 -10.29
C GLY A 81 -10.95 -10.68 -8.93
N LEU A 82 -11.54 -11.82 -8.53
CA LEU A 82 -11.13 -12.57 -7.35
C LEU A 82 -10.49 -13.87 -7.81
N LEU A 83 -9.18 -14.00 -7.62
CA LEU A 83 -8.43 -15.20 -7.95
C LEU A 83 -8.18 -16.01 -6.67
N SER A 84 -8.85 -17.15 -6.54
CA SER A 84 -8.51 -18.13 -5.51
C SER A 84 -7.46 -19.09 -6.07
N SER A 85 -6.27 -19.10 -5.47
CA SER A 85 -5.21 -20.01 -5.86
C SER A 85 -4.40 -20.46 -4.64
N PRO A 86 -4.14 -21.78 -4.49
CA PRO A 86 -3.35 -22.32 -3.39
C PRO A 86 -1.97 -21.68 -3.25
N CYS A 87 -1.36 -21.80 -2.07
CA CYS A 87 0.02 -21.40 -1.88
C CYS A 87 0.96 -22.22 -2.79
N GLY A 88 1.99 -21.58 -3.33
CA GLY A 88 2.97 -22.26 -4.18
C GLY A 88 2.52 -22.54 -5.62
N THR A 89 1.44 -21.94 -6.11
CA THR A 89 1.05 -22.04 -7.54
C THR A 89 1.71 -21.00 -8.44
N GLY A 90 2.47 -20.07 -7.86
CA GLY A 90 3.12 -18.98 -8.60
C GLY A 90 2.21 -17.76 -8.84
N LYS A 91 1.31 -17.45 -7.90
CA LYS A 91 0.40 -16.28 -7.94
C LYS A 91 1.10 -14.98 -8.36
N SER A 92 2.25 -14.69 -7.75
CA SER A 92 3.03 -13.47 -8.03
C SER A 92 3.51 -13.41 -9.48
N ILE A 93 4.17 -14.46 -9.97
CA ILE A 93 4.64 -14.49 -11.36
C ILE A 93 3.48 -14.51 -12.34
N SER A 94 2.36 -15.18 -12.01
CA SER A 94 1.18 -15.20 -12.86
C SER A 94 0.58 -13.81 -13.07
N ALA A 95 0.43 -13.04 -11.99
CA ALA A 95 -0.07 -11.66 -12.05
C ALA A 95 0.88 -10.75 -12.85
N LEU A 96 2.19 -10.88 -12.64
CA LEU A 96 3.19 -10.10 -13.40
C LEU A 96 3.18 -10.43 -14.88
N THR A 97 3.18 -11.72 -15.24
CA THR A 97 3.16 -12.19 -16.63
C THR A 97 1.90 -11.69 -17.34
N ALA A 98 0.75 -11.80 -16.67
CA ALA A 98 -0.52 -11.29 -17.19
C ALA A 98 -0.49 -9.78 -17.44
N TYR A 99 0.09 -9.00 -16.52
CA TYR A 99 0.23 -7.57 -16.68
C TYR A 99 1.10 -7.20 -17.88
N PHE A 100 2.28 -7.81 -18.02
CA PHE A 100 3.16 -7.54 -19.15
C PHE A 100 2.54 -7.95 -20.49
N ALA A 101 1.90 -9.12 -20.55
CA ALA A 101 1.18 -9.57 -21.74
C ALA A 101 0.08 -8.56 -22.13
N ALA A 102 -0.72 -8.11 -21.17
CA ALA A 102 -1.78 -7.12 -21.41
C ALA A 102 -1.20 -5.77 -21.86
N LYS A 103 -0.14 -5.29 -21.19
CA LYS A 103 0.53 -4.02 -21.51
C LYS A 103 1.21 -4.04 -22.88
N LYS A 104 1.75 -5.19 -23.30
CA LYS A 104 2.32 -5.40 -24.63
C LYS A 104 1.24 -5.34 -25.71
N GLN A 105 0.09 -5.97 -25.46
CA GLN A 105 -1.07 -5.94 -26.37
C GLN A 105 -1.69 -4.53 -26.46
N ASN A 106 -1.78 -3.83 -25.33
CA ASN A 106 -2.36 -2.49 -25.24
C ASN A 106 -1.48 -1.55 -24.40
N PRO A 107 -0.66 -0.70 -25.05
CA PRO A 107 0.20 0.25 -24.36
C PRO A 107 -0.52 1.25 -23.45
N ASN A 108 -1.84 1.45 -23.62
CA ASN A 108 -2.66 2.33 -22.77
C ASN A 108 -3.00 1.74 -21.41
N ILE A 109 -2.73 0.44 -21.17
CA ILE A 109 -2.92 -0.15 -19.85
C ILE A 109 -2.06 0.61 -18.83
N GLY A 110 -2.66 0.99 -17.71
CA GLY A 110 -2.00 1.77 -16.68
C GLY A 110 -0.79 1.10 -16.02
N ARG A 111 -0.22 1.78 -15.03
CA ARG A 111 0.84 1.23 -14.16
C ARG A 111 0.30 0.06 -13.34
N LEU A 112 1.17 -0.79 -12.83
CA LEU A 112 0.81 -1.85 -11.88
C LEU A 112 1.14 -1.42 -10.45
N LEU A 113 0.19 -1.53 -9.53
CA LEU A 113 0.39 -1.36 -8.09
C LEU A 113 0.14 -2.70 -7.38
N ILE A 114 1.20 -3.27 -6.82
CA ILE A 114 1.16 -4.52 -6.08
C ILE A 114 1.20 -4.20 -4.59
N LEU A 115 0.21 -4.70 -3.87
CA LEU A 115 0.00 -4.44 -2.47
C LEU A 115 0.18 -5.75 -1.71
N THR A 116 1.21 -5.81 -0.87
CA THR A 116 1.53 -6.99 -0.05
C THR A 116 1.35 -6.69 1.43
N ARG A 117 1.16 -7.73 2.24
CA ARG A 117 1.11 -7.60 3.71
C ARG A 117 2.48 -7.74 4.35
N THR A 118 3.34 -8.57 3.76
CA THR A 118 4.60 -8.99 4.37
C THR A 118 5.80 -8.65 3.49
N LYS A 119 6.95 -8.49 4.15
CA LYS A 119 8.24 -8.32 3.49
C LYS A 119 8.58 -9.52 2.59
N ASN A 120 8.30 -10.74 3.04
CA ASN A 120 8.58 -11.96 2.26
C ASN A 120 7.84 -11.96 0.92
N GLN A 121 6.58 -11.53 0.89
CA GLN A 121 5.81 -11.39 -0.36
C GLN A 121 6.42 -10.34 -1.28
N LEU A 122 6.80 -9.19 -0.73
CA LEU A 122 7.45 -8.12 -1.48
C LEU A 122 8.77 -8.61 -2.11
N ASP A 123 9.59 -9.36 -1.35
CA ASP A 123 10.84 -9.95 -1.82
C ASP A 123 10.61 -11.03 -2.90
N ILE A 124 9.48 -11.75 -2.86
CA ILE A 124 9.06 -12.66 -3.95
C ILE A 124 8.82 -11.85 -5.23
N TYR A 125 7.96 -10.83 -5.20
CA TYR A 125 7.69 -10.02 -6.40
C TYR A 125 8.96 -9.35 -6.95
N SER A 126 9.85 -8.87 -6.08
CA SER A 126 11.12 -8.29 -6.51
C SER A 126 12.00 -9.29 -7.27
N ARG A 127 12.09 -10.54 -6.80
CA ARG A 127 12.84 -11.61 -7.47
C ARG A 127 12.19 -12.01 -8.79
N GLU A 128 10.86 -12.12 -8.83
CA GLU A 128 10.16 -12.43 -10.07
C GLU A 128 10.35 -11.34 -11.14
N LEU A 129 10.35 -10.06 -10.75
CA LEU A 129 10.64 -8.95 -11.66
C LEU A 129 12.07 -9.01 -12.20
N LYS A 130 13.06 -9.32 -11.36
CA LYS A 130 14.43 -9.58 -11.83
C LYS A 130 14.48 -10.71 -12.86
N ASN A 131 13.82 -11.84 -12.55
CA ASN A 131 13.76 -13.00 -13.45
C ASN A 131 13.13 -12.63 -14.81
N ILE A 132 12.05 -11.85 -14.83
CA ILE A 132 11.43 -11.37 -16.07
C ILE A 132 12.42 -10.46 -16.84
N LYS A 133 13.09 -9.52 -16.17
CA LYS A 133 14.04 -8.64 -16.86
C LYS A 133 15.21 -9.43 -17.48
N GLU A 134 15.80 -10.34 -16.72
CA GLU A 134 16.98 -11.11 -17.13
C GLU A 134 16.66 -12.15 -18.22
N LYS A 135 15.52 -12.83 -18.13
CA LYS A 135 15.20 -13.96 -19.02
C LYS A 135 14.30 -13.59 -20.19
N CYS A 136 13.45 -12.57 -20.03
CA CYS A 136 12.51 -12.13 -21.07
C CYS A 136 12.96 -10.83 -21.76
N GLY A 137 13.98 -10.14 -21.25
CA GLY A 137 14.50 -8.90 -21.86
C GLY A 137 13.54 -7.72 -21.79
N ALA A 138 12.55 -7.76 -20.89
CA ALA A 138 11.57 -6.69 -20.73
C ALA A 138 12.20 -5.44 -20.10
N ASP A 139 11.95 -4.27 -20.71
CA ASP A 139 12.38 -2.99 -20.16
C ASP A 139 11.24 -2.31 -19.39
N PHE A 140 11.50 -2.03 -18.12
CA PHE A 140 10.55 -1.40 -17.19
C PHE A 140 11.28 -0.86 -15.96
N THR A 141 10.66 0.12 -15.30
CA THR A 141 11.13 0.68 -14.03
C THR A 141 10.22 0.23 -12.88
N VAL A 142 10.83 -0.12 -11.75
CA VAL A 142 10.11 -0.55 -10.55
C VAL A 142 10.46 0.33 -9.37
N SER A 143 9.44 0.70 -8.59
CA SER A 143 9.62 1.34 -7.28
C SER A 143 9.09 0.42 -6.18
N ILE A 144 9.99 -0.08 -5.32
CA ILE A 144 9.65 -1.02 -4.26
C ILE A 144 9.84 -0.35 -2.91
N PHE A 145 8.76 -0.27 -2.12
CA PHE A 145 8.79 0.38 -0.83
C PHE A 145 8.80 -0.62 0.33
N LYS A 146 9.78 -0.47 1.21
CA LYS A 146 9.72 -0.97 2.60
C LYS A 146 9.18 0.13 3.52
N SER A 147 9.13 -0.13 4.83
CA SER A 147 8.77 0.91 5.79
C SER A 147 9.81 2.04 5.82
N LYS A 148 9.39 3.27 6.18
CA LYS A 148 10.34 4.40 6.34
C LYS A 148 11.46 4.06 7.33
N ARG A 149 11.14 3.30 8.37
CA ARG A 149 12.08 2.92 9.43
C ARG A 149 13.14 1.94 8.91
N GLU A 150 12.72 0.95 8.12
CA GLU A 150 13.66 -0.02 7.51
C GLU A 150 14.55 0.61 6.43
N MET A 151 14.07 1.67 5.76
CA MET A 151 14.84 2.37 4.73
C MET A 151 15.64 3.56 5.28
N CYS A 152 15.70 3.76 6.60
CA CYS A 152 16.31 4.94 7.20
C CYS A 152 17.77 4.68 7.62
N PRO A 153 18.76 5.40 7.05
CA PRO A 153 20.15 5.34 7.48
C PRO A 153 20.36 5.58 8.98
N LYS A 154 19.67 6.57 9.55
CA LYS A 154 19.76 6.90 10.99
C LYS A 154 19.37 5.74 11.91
N VAL A 155 18.49 4.85 11.46
CA VAL A 155 18.09 3.65 12.23
C VAL A 155 19.19 2.59 12.22
N THR A 156 19.95 2.51 11.14
CA THR A 156 21.14 1.64 11.04
C THR A 156 22.27 2.18 11.91
N GLU A 157 22.48 3.50 11.92
CA GLU A 157 23.50 4.19 12.71
C GLU A 157 23.20 4.22 14.21
N ASN A 158 21.92 4.34 14.59
CA ASN A 158 21.48 4.42 15.97
C ASN A 158 20.44 3.34 16.28
N ALA A 159 20.92 2.25 16.90
CA ALA A 159 20.09 1.11 17.26
C ALA A 159 18.91 1.47 18.20
N LYS A 160 19.02 2.54 19.01
CA LYS A 160 17.91 2.98 19.89
C LYS A 160 16.66 3.37 19.10
N LEU A 161 16.80 3.83 17.85
CA LEU A 161 15.66 4.16 16.99
C LEU A 161 14.88 2.92 16.53
N LYS A 162 15.44 1.72 16.64
CA LYS A 162 14.72 0.46 16.39
C LYS A 162 13.73 0.13 17.52
N GLU A 163 14.05 0.54 18.74
CA GLU A 163 13.25 0.31 19.94
C GLU A 163 12.05 1.26 20.04
N VAL A 164 12.14 2.42 19.37
CA VAL A 164 11.05 3.40 19.27
C VAL A 164 9.87 2.81 18.47
N SER A 165 8.65 3.10 18.91
CA SER A 165 7.44 2.67 18.19
C SER A 165 7.45 3.20 16.76
N TYR A 166 6.81 2.48 15.83
CA TYR A 166 6.81 2.91 14.42
C TYR A 166 6.13 4.28 14.23
N ARG A 167 5.03 4.54 14.96
CA ARG A 167 4.32 5.84 14.92
C ARG A 167 5.24 6.98 15.37
N ASP A 168 5.97 6.79 16.46
CA ASP A 168 6.86 7.81 17.00
C ASP A 168 8.06 8.04 16.07
N PHE A 169 8.60 6.97 15.48
CA PHE A 169 9.62 7.09 14.45
C PHE A 169 9.14 7.94 13.26
N LEU A 170 7.89 7.77 12.81
CA LEU A 170 7.32 8.58 11.72
C LEU A 170 7.25 10.06 12.09
N GLN A 171 6.87 10.38 13.34
CA GLN A 171 6.80 11.75 13.83
C GLN A 171 8.19 12.37 13.95
N TYR A 172 9.15 11.64 14.53
CA TYR A 172 10.56 12.04 14.58
C TYR A 172 11.12 12.32 13.18
N CYS A 173 10.89 11.41 12.22
CA CYS A 173 11.31 11.61 10.84
C CYS A 173 10.65 12.84 10.21
N LYS A 174 9.36 13.09 10.49
CA LYS A 174 8.65 14.29 10.01
C LYS A 174 9.28 15.57 10.57
N GLY A 175 9.46 15.66 11.89
CA GLY A 175 10.01 16.85 12.53
C GLY A 175 11.45 17.17 12.08
N LEU A 176 12.28 16.16 11.81
CA LEU A 176 13.62 16.36 11.23
C LEU A 176 13.57 16.95 9.82
N LYS A 177 12.54 16.66 9.02
CA LYS A 177 12.38 17.22 7.67
C LYS A 177 11.80 18.63 7.68
N GLU A 178 11.07 18.97 8.73
CA GLU A 178 10.46 20.29 8.92
C GLU A 178 11.39 21.23 9.71
N GLY A 179 12.56 20.76 10.15
CA GLY A 179 13.52 21.55 10.93
C GLY A 179 13.04 21.90 12.34
N VAL A 180 11.99 21.24 12.82
CA VAL A 180 11.32 21.56 14.10
C VAL A 180 12.25 21.38 15.30
N PHE A 181 13.24 20.49 15.19
CA PHE A 181 14.17 20.16 16.29
C PHE A 181 15.46 20.99 16.29
N GLY A 182 15.55 22.06 15.49
CA GLY A 182 16.81 22.82 15.32
C GLY A 182 17.92 22.03 14.59
N ALA A 183 17.63 20.79 14.20
CA ALA A 183 18.48 19.93 13.40
C ALA A 183 17.64 19.35 12.24
N SER A 184 18.24 19.30 11.05
CA SER A 184 17.65 18.68 9.87
C SER A 184 18.23 17.29 9.62
N CYS A 185 17.48 16.44 8.92
CA CYS A 185 18.00 15.14 8.50
C CYS A 185 18.98 15.32 7.33
N GLU A 186 20.28 15.09 7.56
CA GLU A 186 21.33 15.23 6.53
C GLU A 186 21.03 14.48 5.23
N TYR A 187 20.49 13.26 5.33
CA TYR A 187 20.09 12.44 4.20
C TYR A 187 18.95 13.07 3.40
N PHE A 188 18.00 13.72 4.09
CA PHE A 188 16.89 14.41 3.44
C PHE A 188 17.37 15.69 2.76
N GLU A 189 18.17 16.50 3.46
CA GLU A 189 18.75 17.73 2.94
C GLU A 189 19.63 17.46 1.71
N ARG A 190 20.38 16.36 1.70
CA ARG A 190 21.18 15.98 0.52
C ARG A 190 20.34 15.44 -0.64
N THR A 191 19.14 14.92 -0.38
CA THR A 191 18.21 14.45 -1.42
C THR A 191 17.50 15.60 -2.13
N TYR A 192 17.25 16.71 -1.46
CA TYR A 192 16.47 17.83 -2.01
C TYR A 192 17.29 19.13 -2.10
N ASN A 193 16.96 19.98 -3.06
CA ASN A 193 17.41 21.35 -3.15
C ASN A 193 16.16 22.24 -3.19
N GLY A 194 15.76 22.76 -2.02
CA GLY A 194 14.46 23.39 -1.85
C GLY A 194 13.32 22.40 -2.08
N ARG A 195 12.49 22.65 -3.10
CA ARG A 195 11.36 21.75 -3.46
C ARG A 195 11.73 20.68 -4.47
N ASP A 196 12.87 20.84 -5.15
CA ASP A 196 13.30 19.96 -6.23
C ASP A 196 14.31 18.93 -5.74
N LEU A 197 14.50 17.85 -6.49
CA LEU A 197 15.55 16.88 -6.21
C LEU A 197 16.93 17.48 -6.47
N SER A 198 17.88 17.15 -5.59
CA SER A 198 19.29 17.47 -5.80
C SER A 198 19.82 16.79 -7.07
N TRP A 199 20.93 17.30 -7.60
CA TRP A 199 21.55 16.73 -8.79
C TRP A 199 22.02 15.29 -8.54
N THR A 200 22.61 15.03 -7.36
CA THR A 200 23.01 13.68 -6.92
C THR A 200 21.82 12.73 -6.88
N ALA A 201 20.68 13.16 -6.32
CA ALA A 201 19.47 12.34 -6.31
C ALA A 201 18.96 12.02 -7.72
N LYS A 202 18.95 13.00 -8.64
CA LYS A 202 18.58 12.78 -10.05
C LYS A 202 19.51 11.78 -10.75
N LYS A 203 20.82 11.86 -10.49
CA LYS A 203 21.81 10.92 -11.02
C LYS A 203 21.56 9.50 -10.50
N VAL A 204 21.36 9.34 -9.19
CA VAL A 204 21.05 8.04 -8.56
C VAL A 204 19.75 7.45 -9.09
N ILE A 205 18.68 8.24 -9.24
CA ILE A 205 17.43 7.77 -9.85
C ILE A 205 17.66 7.26 -11.28
N THR A 206 18.48 7.96 -12.06
CA THR A 206 18.79 7.58 -13.44
C THR A 206 19.60 6.28 -13.49
N GLN A 207 20.56 6.12 -12.55
CA GLN A 207 21.30 4.88 -12.36
C GLN A 207 20.38 3.70 -11.99
N ILE A 208 19.49 3.87 -11.01
CA ILE A 208 18.55 2.83 -10.58
C ILE A 208 17.66 2.38 -11.76
N ARG A 209 17.11 3.34 -12.52
CA ARG A 209 16.30 3.04 -13.72
C ARG A 209 17.05 2.19 -14.73
N ARG A 210 18.33 2.47 -14.94
CA ARG A 210 19.18 1.73 -15.87
C ARG A 210 19.52 0.32 -15.37
N LEU A 211 19.84 0.18 -14.09
CA LEU A 211 20.21 -1.11 -13.49
C LEU A 211 19.03 -2.10 -13.46
N GLY A 212 17.80 -1.61 -13.38
CA GLY A 212 16.59 -2.44 -13.44
C GLY A 212 15.91 -2.63 -12.10
N PRO A 213 15.01 -3.62 -11.95
CA PRO A 213 14.32 -3.83 -10.69
C PRO A 213 15.33 -4.23 -9.62
N LEU A 214 15.67 -3.28 -8.77
CA LEU A 214 16.52 -3.50 -7.62
C LEU A 214 15.67 -3.98 -6.45
N LEU A 215 16.23 -4.90 -5.68
CA LEU A 215 15.75 -5.20 -4.34
C LEU A 215 15.83 -3.91 -3.50
N PRO A 216 14.95 -3.76 -2.50
CA PRO A 216 14.98 -2.57 -1.66
C PRO A 216 16.32 -2.35 -0.96
N ASP A 217 17.04 -3.42 -0.61
CA ASP A 217 18.35 -3.31 0.06
C ASP A 217 19.45 -2.84 -0.92
N GLU A 218 19.36 -3.21 -2.20
CA GLU A 218 20.26 -2.69 -3.23
C GLU A 218 20.00 -1.20 -3.48
N THR A 219 18.72 -0.81 -3.55
CA THR A 219 18.34 0.62 -3.65
C THR A 219 18.82 1.40 -2.44
N TYR A 220 18.69 0.82 -1.24
CA TYR A 220 19.16 1.39 0.00
C TYR A 220 20.66 1.66 -0.04
N ASN A 221 21.47 0.66 -0.39
CA ASN A 221 22.92 0.78 -0.42
C ASN A 221 23.39 1.87 -1.39
N ILE A 222 22.87 1.88 -2.62
CA ILE A 222 23.21 2.93 -3.61
C ILE A 222 22.90 4.33 -3.08
N CYS A 223 21.76 4.51 -2.41
CA CYS A 223 21.38 5.80 -1.84
C CYS A 223 22.27 6.17 -0.64
N TYR A 224 22.53 5.20 0.23
CA TYR A 224 23.35 5.37 1.43
C TYR A 224 24.78 5.78 1.10
N ASP A 225 25.41 5.11 0.13
CA ASP A 225 26.77 5.40 -0.32
C ASP A 225 26.90 6.83 -0.88
N GLU A 226 25.82 7.37 -1.46
CA GLU A 226 25.73 8.73 -1.98
C GLU A 226 25.25 9.76 -0.95
N GLY A 227 25.00 9.33 0.29
CA GLY A 227 24.50 10.16 1.40
C GLY A 227 23.06 10.63 1.24
N LEU A 228 22.24 9.94 0.44
CA LEU A 228 20.85 10.30 0.16
C LEU A 228 19.87 9.53 1.04
N CYS A 229 18.71 10.13 1.32
CA CYS A 229 17.61 9.43 1.96
C CYS A 229 17.00 8.37 1.02
N PRO A 230 17.16 7.05 1.28
CA PRO A 230 16.70 6.01 0.37
C PRO A 230 15.18 6.05 0.17
N TYR A 231 14.43 6.29 1.23
CA TYR A 231 12.97 6.36 1.16
C TYR A 231 12.47 7.49 0.24
N GLU A 232 13.05 8.69 0.33
CA GLU A 232 12.62 9.81 -0.52
C GLU A 232 13.13 9.67 -1.96
N VAL A 233 14.28 9.00 -2.18
CA VAL A 233 14.73 8.61 -3.53
C VAL A 233 13.78 7.59 -4.17
N THR A 234 13.38 6.53 -3.45
CA THR A 234 12.37 5.56 -3.93
C THR A 234 11.04 6.24 -4.23
N LYS A 235 10.62 7.18 -3.38
CA LYS A 235 9.43 7.97 -3.61
C LYS A 235 9.53 8.83 -4.88
N ALA A 236 10.67 9.44 -5.13
CA ALA A 236 10.90 10.19 -6.37
C ALA A 236 10.94 9.27 -7.60
N LEU A 237 11.54 8.09 -7.49
CA LEU A 237 11.57 7.05 -8.53
C LEU A 237 10.16 6.63 -8.97
N THR A 238 9.17 6.67 -8.06
CA THR A 238 7.77 6.30 -8.32
C THR A 238 7.18 7.05 -9.53
N ARG A 239 7.56 8.31 -9.77
CA ARG A 239 7.12 9.07 -10.96
C ARG A 239 7.44 8.37 -12.27
N HIS A 240 8.55 7.64 -12.30
CA HIS A 240 9.07 6.95 -13.48
C HIS A 240 8.75 5.46 -13.50
N ALA A 241 8.12 4.93 -12.44
CA ALA A 241 7.87 3.51 -12.30
C ALA A 241 6.67 3.06 -13.14
N ASP A 242 6.83 1.93 -13.82
CA ASP A 242 5.75 1.16 -14.45
C ASP A 242 5.07 0.26 -13.43
N ILE A 243 5.84 -0.22 -12.45
CA ILE A 243 5.40 -1.12 -11.39
C ILE A 243 5.77 -0.53 -10.04
N ILE A 244 4.80 -0.45 -9.14
CA ILE A 244 4.96 0.02 -7.77
C ILE A 244 4.61 -1.12 -6.83
N ILE A 245 5.47 -1.42 -5.87
CA ILE A 245 5.22 -2.44 -4.86
C ILE A 245 5.27 -1.79 -3.49
N GLY A 246 4.24 -2.02 -2.69
CA GLY A 246 4.16 -1.49 -1.32
C GLY A 246 3.13 -2.23 -0.49
N ASN A 247 2.75 -1.62 0.62
CA ASN A 247 1.72 -2.17 1.50
C ASN A 247 0.33 -1.61 1.15
N TYR A 248 -0.70 -2.21 1.74
CA TYR A 248 -2.11 -1.87 1.50
C TYR A 248 -2.43 -0.39 1.74
N ASN A 249 -1.69 0.27 2.65
CA ASN A 249 -1.88 1.67 3.01
C ASN A 249 -1.73 2.64 1.83
N TYR A 250 -1.08 2.23 0.73
CA TYR A 250 -0.89 3.10 -0.44
C TYR A 250 -2.19 3.32 -1.20
N VAL A 251 -3.17 2.44 -1.01
CA VAL A 251 -4.53 2.60 -1.52
C VAL A 251 -5.49 3.01 -0.41
N LEU A 252 -5.37 2.41 0.78
CA LEU A 252 -6.36 2.56 1.85
C LEU A 252 -6.24 3.84 2.68
N VAL A 253 -5.06 4.48 2.74
CA VAL A 253 -4.85 5.71 3.54
C VAL A 253 -4.65 6.90 2.62
N ASP A 254 -5.63 7.82 2.60
CA ASP A 254 -5.64 8.99 1.72
C ASP A 254 -4.37 9.86 1.82
N ALA A 255 -3.90 10.12 3.04
CA ALA A 255 -2.68 10.91 3.26
C ALA A 255 -1.42 10.24 2.68
N ILE A 256 -1.32 8.91 2.80
CA ILE A 256 -0.20 8.13 2.26
C ILE A 256 -0.30 8.08 0.74
N ARG A 257 -1.48 7.77 0.22
CA ARG A 257 -1.78 7.74 -1.22
C ARG A 257 -1.45 9.06 -1.89
N GLY A 258 -1.86 10.19 -1.32
CA GLY A 258 -1.52 11.53 -1.80
C GLY A 258 -0.02 11.81 -1.76
N SER A 259 0.67 11.39 -0.69
CA SER A 259 2.12 11.57 -0.56
C SER A 259 2.93 10.72 -1.54
N ILE A 260 2.50 9.51 -1.88
CA ILE A 260 3.23 8.59 -2.76
C ILE A 260 2.78 8.73 -4.21
N LEU A 261 1.52 8.43 -4.51
CA LEU A 261 0.99 8.45 -5.88
C LEU A 261 0.71 9.89 -6.35
N GLY A 262 0.08 10.70 -5.50
CA GLY A 262 -0.26 12.08 -5.83
C GLY A 262 0.96 12.94 -6.17
N LYS A 263 2.01 12.90 -5.33
CA LYS A 263 3.28 13.60 -5.61
C LYS A 263 4.03 13.06 -6.84
N ALA A 264 3.83 11.79 -7.19
CA ALA A 264 4.36 11.21 -8.40
C ALA A 264 3.55 11.58 -9.66
N GLY A 265 2.44 12.32 -9.51
CA GLY A 265 1.55 12.68 -10.62
C GLY A 265 0.71 11.51 -11.13
N ILE A 266 0.53 10.46 -10.32
CA ILE A 266 -0.18 9.24 -10.67
C ILE A 266 -1.61 9.34 -10.20
N ARG A 267 -2.56 9.20 -11.14
CA ARG A 267 -4.00 9.19 -10.83
C ARG A 267 -4.48 7.76 -10.68
N LEU A 268 -5.45 7.52 -9.78
CA LEU A 268 -5.90 6.16 -9.49
C LEU A 268 -6.48 5.41 -10.68
N ARG A 269 -7.17 6.12 -11.58
CA ARG A 269 -7.70 5.54 -12.84
C ARG A 269 -6.60 5.06 -13.81
N GLU A 270 -5.35 5.45 -13.60
CA GLU A 270 -4.19 5.09 -14.42
C GLU A 270 -3.40 3.92 -13.80
N VAL A 271 -3.97 3.24 -12.79
CA VAL A 271 -3.31 2.19 -12.03
C VAL A 271 -4.18 0.93 -12.00
N ASN A 272 -3.56 -0.22 -12.26
CA ASN A 272 -4.10 -1.55 -12.02
C ASN A 272 -3.60 -2.04 -10.66
N CYS A 273 -4.49 -2.50 -9.79
CA CYS A 273 -4.13 -2.91 -8.43
C CYS A 273 -4.19 -4.43 -8.25
N VAL A 274 -3.20 -4.99 -7.55
CA VAL A 274 -3.18 -6.39 -7.10
C VAL A 274 -3.03 -6.41 -5.59
N PHE A 275 -4.06 -6.85 -4.87
CA PHE A 275 -3.99 -7.13 -3.44
C PHE A 275 -3.58 -8.59 -3.24
N ASP A 276 -2.34 -8.82 -2.80
CA ASP A 276 -1.85 -10.17 -2.51
C ASP A 276 -2.26 -10.61 -1.11
N GLU A 277 -2.73 -11.86 -0.96
CA GLU A 277 -3.30 -12.40 0.28
C GLU A 277 -4.46 -11.57 0.88
N ALA A 278 -5.39 -11.13 0.01
CA ALA A 278 -6.52 -10.27 0.35
C ALA A 278 -7.59 -10.89 1.28
N HIS A 279 -7.42 -12.14 1.75
CA HIS A 279 -8.35 -12.80 2.66
C HIS A 279 -8.57 -12.02 3.98
N SER A 280 -7.58 -11.20 4.35
CA SER A 280 -7.57 -10.41 5.57
C SER A 280 -7.78 -8.91 5.31
N LEU A 281 -8.07 -8.52 4.06
CA LEU A 281 -8.27 -7.13 3.67
C LEU A 281 -9.42 -6.45 4.45
N PRO A 282 -10.59 -7.07 4.68
CA PRO A 282 -11.67 -6.43 5.45
C PRO A 282 -11.26 -6.07 6.87
N TYR A 283 -10.66 -7.02 7.60
CA TYR A 283 -10.16 -6.80 8.96
C TYR A 283 -9.04 -5.76 8.98
N TYR A 284 -8.09 -5.84 8.03
CA TYR A 284 -7.01 -4.87 7.92
C TYR A 284 -7.54 -3.44 7.69
N ALA A 285 -8.55 -3.28 6.85
CA ALA A 285 -9.16 -1.98 6.60
C ALA A 285 -9.91 -1.45 7.83
N ALA A 286 -10.61 -2.32 8.57
CA ALA A 286 -11.27 -1.95 9.82
C ALA A 286 -10.26 -1.50 10.89
N ASP A 287 -9.20 -2.29 11.12
CA ASP A 287 -8.14 -1.98 12.09
C ASP A 287 -7.44 -0.66 11.76
N LEU A 288 -7.12 -0.43 10.48
CA LEU A 288 -6.43 0.77 10.01
C LEU A 288 -7.23 2.05 10.24
N LEU A 289 -8.56 1.95 10.24
CA LEU A 289 -9.47 3.07 10.47
C LEU A 289 -9.95 3.17 11.93
N SER A 290 -9.44 2.30 12.81
CA SER A 290 -9.80 2.24 14.23
C SER A 290 -8.65 2.76 15.11
N ASN A 291 -8.99 3.55 16.13
CA ASN A 291 -8.04 3.98 17.17
C ASN A 291 -8.34 3.23 18.46
N GLU A 292 -7.28 2.82 19.18
CA GLU A 292 -7.41 2.16 20.49
C GLU A 292 -6.90 3.07 21.61
N LEU A 293 -7.68 3.15 22.69
CA LEU A 293 -7.28 3.80 23.94
C LEU A 293 -7.45 2.82 25.10
N SER A 294 -6.34 2.45 25.75
CA SER A 294 -6.36 1.55 26.91
C SER A 294 -6.29 2.34 28.23
N THR A 295 -6.81 1.75 29.31
CA THR A 295 -6.68 2.31 30.68
C THR A 295 -5.20 2.47 31.08
N ARG A 296 -4.31 1.61 30.57
CA ARG A 296 -2.86 1.74 30.75
C ARG A 296 -2.31 2.99 30.06
N SER A 297 -2.78 3.29 28.85
CA SER A 297 -2.41 4.50 28.09
C SER A 297 -2.87 5.76 28.82
N VAL A 298 -4.12 5.79 29.31
CA VAL A 298 -4.65 6.93 30.06
C VAL A 298 -3.85 7.15 31.36
N ARG A 299 -3.51 6.09 32.09
CA ARG A 299 -2.69 6.20 33.31
C ARG A 299 -1.27 6.71 33.01
N ARG A 300 -0.66 6.33 31.89
CA ARG A 300 0.64 6.87 31.45
C ARG A 300 0.52 8.35 31.10
N ALA A 301 -0.54 8.73 30.37
CA ALA A 301 -0.82 10.12 30.04
C ALA A 301 -1.02 10.97 31.31
N TYR A 302 -1.72 10.46 32.32
CA TYR A 302 -1.90 11.17 33.60
C TYR A 302 -0.55 11.46 34.27
N LYS A 303 0.32 10.45 34.39
CA LYS A 303 1.67 10.63 34.97
C LYS A 303 2.54 11.59 34.17
N GLU A 304 2.38 11.58 32.85
CA GLU A 304 3.07 12.53 31.97
C GLU A 304 2.57 13.96 32.20
N ALA A 305 1.25 14.14 32.19
CA ALA A 305 0.60 15.44 32.42
C ALA A 305 0.99 16.02 33.79
N GLU A 306 0.99 15.19 34.84
CA GLU A 306 1.43 15.57 36.19
C GLU A 306 2.91 15.99 36.20
N LYS A 307 3.80 15.21 35.59
CA LYS A 307 5.23 15.53 35.52
C LYS A 307 5.51 16.86 34.81
N PHE A 308 4.72 17.18 33.78
CA PHE A 308 4.89 18.38 32.97
C PHE A 308 3.98 19.55 33.41
N ASN A 309 3.28 19.43 34.53
CA ASN A 309 2.35 20.43 35.07
C ASN A 309 1.33 20.92 34.03
N VAL A 310 0.74 19.99 33.28
CA VAL A 310 -0.33 20.30 32.33
C VAL A 310 -1.62 20.60 33.08
N GLU A 311 -2.42 21.55 32.59
CA GLU A 311 -3.73 21.85 33.16
C GLU A 311 -4.76 20.75 32.83
N ASN A 312 -5.88 20.71 33.55
CA ASN A 312 -6.98 19.76 33.30
C ASN A 312 -6.59 18.26 33.39
N ILE A 313 -5.62 17.89 34.23
CA ILE A 313 -5.21 16.46 34.40
C ILE A 313 -6.32 15.60 35.03
N ASP A 314 -7.23 16.24 35.76
CA ASP A 314 -8.43 15.64 36.35
C ASP A 314 -9.32 15.00 35.29
N PHE A 315 -9.31 15.51 34.06
CA PHE A 315 -9.94 14.86 32.92
C PHE A 315 -9.40 13.45 32.66
N LEU A 316 -8.07 13.25 32.70
CA LEU A 316 -7.46 11.94 32.48
C LEU A 316 -7.82 10.97 33.60
N GLN A 317 -7.91 11.48 34.84
CA GLN A 317 -8.39 10.70 35.97
C GLN A 317 -9.87 10.31 35.81
N ALA A 318 -10.72 11.26 35.42
CA ALA A 318 -12.14 11.02 35.17
C ALA A 318 -12.35 9.99 34.05
N LEU A 319 -11.64 10.14 32.92
CA LEU A 319 -11.66 9.21 31.80
C LEU A 319 -11.24 7.81 32.23
N TYR A 320 -10.14 7.69 32.99
CA TYR A 320 -9.68 6.39 33.49
C TYR A 320 -10.76 5.69 34.32
N GLU A 321 -11.38 6.40 35.26
CA GLU A 321 -12.41 5.82 36.12
C GLU A 321 -13.70 5.49 35.36
N VAL A 322 -14.10 6.33 34.40
CA VAL A 322 -15.23 6.05 33.51
C VAL A 322 -14.98 4.77 32.70
N MET A 323 -13.79 4.63 32.09
CA MET A 323 -13.41 3.42 31.36
C MET A 323 -13.45 2.16 32.24
N ILE A 324 -12.97 2.23 33.49
CA ILE A 324 -13.03 1.11 34.44
C ILE A 324 -14.48 0.76 34.79
N ASN A 325 -15.34 1.76 35.00
CA ASN A 325 -16.74 1.54 35.35
C ASN A 325 -17.52 0.92 34.18
N LEU A 326 -17.33 1.44 32.97
CA LEU A 326 -17.91 0.88 31.75
C LEU A 326 -17.43 -0.56 31.55
N GLY A 327 -16.12 -0.82 31.67
CA GLY A 327 -15.57 -2.18 31.57
C GLY A 327 -16.15 -3.16 32.62
N LYS A 328 -16.33 -2.73 33.87
CA LYS A 328 -16.97 -3.55 34.92
C LYS A 328 -18.45 -3.82 34.62
N LYS A 329 -19.18 -2.82 34.11
CA LYS A 329 -20.58 -2.95 33.70
C LYS A 329 -20.70 -3.97 32.56
N THR A 330 -19.88 -3.85 31.53
CA THR A 330 -19.81 -4.79 30.40
C THR A 330 -19.47 -6.21 30.88
N TYR A 331 -18.44 -6.37 31.71
CA TYR A 331 -18.06 -7.68 32.24
C TYR A 331 -19.19 -8.35 33.04
N ARG A 332 -19.91 -7.59 33.87
CA ARG A 332 -21.05 -8.12 34.64
C ARG A 332 -22.21 -8.57 33.75
N MET A 333 -22.44 -7.88 32.63
CA MET A 333 -23.58 -8.16 31.74
C MET A 333 -23.27 -9.27 30.73
N TYR A 334 -22.04 -9.35 30.24
CA TYR A 334 -21.71 -10.19 29.08
C TYR A 334 -20.57 -11.20 29.34
N GLY A 335 -19.83 -11.09 30.44
CA GLY A 335 -18.71 -11.98 30.75
C GLY A 335 -17.37 -11.54 30.13
N LEU A 336 -16.38 -12.44 30.15
CA LEU A 336 -15.05 -12.21 29.54
C LEU A 336 -15.13 -12.28 28.01
N ASP A 337 -14.15 -11.65 27.35
CA ASP A 337 -13.91 -11.73 25.90
C ASP A 337 -15.10 -11.33 25.01
N THR A 338 -16.03 -10.52 25.54
CA THR A 338 -17.15 -9.95 24.77
C THR A 338 -16.93 -8.47 24.50
N GLU A 339 -17.00 -8.08 23.23
CA GLU A 339 -16.97 -6.69 22.81
C GLU A 339 -18.34 -6.04 23.00
N HIS A 340 -18.35 -4.78 23.44
CA HIS A 340 -19.58 -4.02 23.64
C HIS A 340 -19.44 -2.62 23.06
N VAL A 341 -20.43 -2.24 22.25
CA VAL A 341 -20.50 -0.92 21.66
C VAL A 341 -20.91 0.07 22.75
N ILE A 342 -20.07 1.09 22.95
CA ILE A 342 -20.35 2.20 23.85
C ILE A 342 -20.67 3.41 22.96
N GLU A 343 -21.88 3.93 23.08
CA GLU A 343 -22.29 5.10 22.32
C GLU A 343 -21.46 6.32 22.75
N THR A 344 -21.17 7.19 21.79
CA THR A 344 -20.35 8.39 22.06
C THR A 344 -21.01 9.27 23.14
N THR A 345 -22.34 9.36 23.13
CA THR A 345 -23.12 10.09 24.13
C THR A 345 -22.98 9.49 25.53
N GLU A 346 -23.03 8.17 25.68
CA GLU A 346 -22.85 7.49 26.98
C GLU A 346 -21.48 7.83 27.59
N LEU A 347 -20.43 7.79 26.76
CA LEU A 347 -19.08 8.14 27.21
C LEU A 347 -18.96 9.62 27.59
N LEU A 348 -19.44 10.52 26.74
CA LEU A 348 -19.37 11.97 26.99
C LEU A 348 -20.19 12.37 28.21
N GLU A 349 -21.39 11.81 28.41
CA GLU A 349 -22.24 12.05 29.57
C GLU A 349 -21.57 11.57 30.86
N ALA A 350 -20.97 10.38 30.84
CA ALA A 350 -20.29 9.85 32.02
C ALA A 350 -19.08 10.71 32.45
N ILE A 351 -18.32 11.25 31.50
CA ILE A 351 -17.20 12.16 31.78
C ILE A 351 -17.71 13.53 32.23
N ALA A 352 -18.68 14.10 31.50
CA ALA A 352 -19.28 15.40 31.79
C ALA A 352 -19.89 15.46 33.20
N HIS A 353 -20.68 14.45 33.57
CA HIS A 353 -21.27 14.33 34.90
C HIS A 353 -20.19 14.25 35.99
N LYS A 354 -19.09 13.55 35.72
CA LYS A 354 -18.01 13.36 36.69
C LYS A 354 -17.18 14.61 36.95
N LEU A 355 -16.96 15.41 35.91
CA LEU A 355 -16.25 16.68 35.99
C LEU A 355 -17.16 17.87 36.27
N ASN A 356 -18.48 17.66 36.28
CA ASN A 356 -19.50 18.71 36.40
C ASN A 356 -19.34 19.81 35.33
N ILE A 357 -19.15 19.39 34.08
CA ILE A 357 -18.98 20.26 32.89
C ILE A 357 -19.96 19.87 31.78
N SER A 358 -20.06 20.67 30.72
CA SER A 358 -20.86 20.31 29.55
C SER A 358 -20.14 19.27 28.67
N GLN A 359 -20.89 18.50 27.88
CA GLN A 359 -20.29 17.57 26.90
C GLN A 359 -19.41 18.30 25.87
N LYS A 360 -19.69 19.57 25.57
CA LYS A 360 -18.85 20.39 24.67
C LYS A 360 -17.48 20.67 25.29
N ASP A 361 -17.46 20.94 26.59
CA ASP A 361 -16.21 21.19 27.32
C ASP A 361 -15.36 19.92 27.43
N VAL A 362 -15.99 18.74 27.54
CA VAL A 362 -15.28 17.43 27.49
C VAL A 362 -14.47 17.30 26.20
N VAL A 363 -15.06 17.60 25.04
CA VAL A 363 -14.38 17.53 23.74
C VAL A 363 -13.23 18.53 23.67
N LYS A 364 -13.47 19.77 24.12
CA LYS A 364 -12.48 20.84 24.10
C LYS A 364 -11.26 20.50 24.99
N ILE A 365 -11.48 20.02 26.21
CA ILE A 365 -10.41 19.61 27.11
C ILE A 365 -9.61 18.43 26.52
N ALA A 366 -10.29 17.48 25.88
CA ALA A 366 -9.62 16.37 25.20
C ALA A 366 -8.69 16.85 24.08
N GLU A 367 -9.12 17.84 23.29
CA GLU A 367 -8.28 18.49 22.26
C GLU A 367 -7.09 19.24 22.86
N GLU A 368 -7.30 19.99 23.95
CA GLU A 368 -6.24 20.71 24.67
C GLU A 368 -5.18 19.75 25.23
N LEU A 369 -5.61 18.65 25.85
CA LEU A 369 -4.71 17.61 26.36
C LEU A 369 -3.97 16.87 25.24
N ALA A 370 -4.64 16.60 24.12
CA ALA A 370 -4.00 16.02 22.95
C ALA A 370 -2.90 16.94 22.41
N TYR A 371 -3.16 18.25 22.34
CA TYR A 371 -2.18 19.26 21.95
C TYR A 371 -1.03 19.35 22.95
N ALA A 372 -1.31 19.40 24.26
CA ALA A 372 -0.30 19.41 25.30
C ALA A 372 0.60 18.17 25.23
N GLY A 373 0.03 17.01 24.92
CA GLY A 373 0.77 15.78 24.65
C GLY A 373 1.79 15.96 23.51
N GLU A 374 1.42 16.57 22.39
CA GLU A 374 2.35 16.86 21.29
C GLU A 374 3.48 17.82 21.72
N VAL A 375 3.18 18.84 22.53
CA VAL A 375 4.19 19.77 23.09
C VAL A 375 5.16 19.04 24.03
N ILE A 376 4.67 18.17 24.90
CA ILE A 376 5.52 17.37 25.80
C ILE A 376 6.44 16.45 24.99
N ARG A 377 5.90 15.79 23.96
CA ARG A 377 6.71 14.95 23.07
C ARG A 377 7.85 15.74 22.44
N GLN A 378 7.57 16.97 22.00
CA GLN A 378 8.60 17.86 21.46
C GLN A 378 9.70 18.14 22.48
N LYS A 379 9.35 18.55 23.71
CA LYS A 379 10.33 18.79 24.79
C LYS A 379 11.18 17.56 25.11
N ARG A 380 10.58 16.37 25.16
CA ARG A 380 11.33 15.12 25.43
C ARG A 380 12.38 14.84 24.35
N VAL A 381 12.03 15.08 23.09
CA VAL A 381 12.97 14.92 21.97
C VAL A 381 14.12 15.93 22.07
N GLU A 382 13.82 17.20 22.42
CA GLU A 382 14.83 18.24 22.67
C GLU A 382 15.80 17.85 23.81
N ASP A 383 15.28 17.20 24.85
CA ASP A 383 16.08 16.65 25.97
C ASP A 383 16.88 15.38 25.61
N GLY A 384 16.86 14.92 24.35
CA GLY A 384 17.48 13.66 23.91
C GLY A 384 16.82 12.41 24.48
N ARG A 385 15.60 12.54 25.01
CA ARG A 385 14.80 11.44 25.57
C ARG A 385 13.82 10.90 24.53
N PRO A 386 13.35 9.65 24.69
CA PRO A 386 12.30 9.13 23.84
C PRO A 386 11.04 10.02 23.89
N PRO A 387 10.34 10.21 22.76
CA PRO A 387 9.09 10.99 22.67
C PRO A 387 7.90 10.31 23.38
N VAL A 388 8.15 9.34 24.27
CA VAL A 388 7.11 8.58 24.97
C VAL A 388 7.45 8.43 26.44
N SER A 389 6.40 8.37 27.26
CA SER A 389 6.42 8.16 28.71
C SER A 389 6.79 6.78 29.18
#